data_AF-A0A816D7R0-F1
#
_entry.id   AF-A0A816D7R0-F1
#
_cell.length_a   1.000
_cell.length_b   1.000
_cell.length_c   1.000
_cell.angle_alpha   90.00
_cell.angle_beta   90.00
_cell.angle_gamma   90.00
#
_symmetry.space_group_name_H-M   'P 1'
#
loop_
_entity.id
_entity.type
_entity.pdbx_description
1 polymer ?
#
loop_
_entity_poly.entity_id
_entity_poly.type
_entity_poly.pdbx_seq_one_letter_code
_entity_poly.pdbx_strand_id
1 'polypeptide(L)'
;LGDRDSEISVIFEDTEFVRGMMNRVHVQVGKFASGLRKRLFREHLGDFDGTQINYQDPISDSFYKDVWLSTAARNTTMFEKIFNCIPTDSAFTFTQLREIQSASKLCETNPEEARRLLQTIRGYLVLIPHKFLSKEHLGPKLPAKEILAPAWFWT
;
A
#
# COMPACT_ATOMS: atom_id res chain seq x y z
N LEU A 1 24.03 3.70 18.37
CA LEU A 1 22.96 3.04 19.17
C LEU A 1 21.80 4.00 19.27
N GLY A 2 20.56 3.51 19.29
CA GLY A 2 19.40 4.36 19.57
C GLY A 2 19.20 4.54 21.07
N ASP A 3 18.64 5.67 21.48
CA ASP A 3 18.34 6.01 22.89
C ASP A 3 16.87 5.76 23.26
N ARG A 4 16.18 4.93 22.47
CA ARG A 4 14.75 4.59 22.61
C ARG A 4 14.59 3.07 22.69
N ASP A 5 13.60 2.53 22.00
CA ASP A 5 13.30 1.11 22.01
C ASP A 5 14.49 0.27 21.52
N SER A 6 14.64 -0.92 22.13
CA SER A 6 15.67 -1.88 21.76
C SER A 6 15.27 -2.58 20.47
N GLU A 7 16.05 -2.38 19.42
CA GLU A 7 15.82 -2.96 18.09
C GLU A 7 17.01 -3.80 17.64
N ILE A 8 16.74 -4.81 16.81
CA ILE A 8 17.77 -5.63 16.16
C ILE A 8 17.55 -5.63 14.65
N SER A 9 18.64 -5.53 13.89
CA SER A 9 18.61 -5.64 12.44
C SER A 9 19.77 -6.47 11.93
N VAL A 10 19.58 -7.06 10.75
CA VAL A 10 20.62 -7.81 10.04
C VAL A 10 20.74 -7.24 8.64
N ILE A 11 21.98 -6.99 8.21
CA ILE A 11 22.29 -6.52 6.87
C ILE A 11 22.74 -7.72 6.05
N PHE A 12 22.10 -7.91 4.90
CA PHE A 12 22.48 -8.92 3.92
C PHE A 12 23.05 -8.21 2.69
N GLU A 13 24.32 -8.48 2.38
CA GLU A 13 24.97 -8.05 1.15
C GLU A 13 25.22 -9.28 0.30
N ASP A 14 24.64 -9.29 -0.91
CA ASP A 14 24.79 -10.40 -1.83
C ASP A 14 26.24 -10.55 -2.30
N THR A 15 26.76 -11.77 -2.23
CA THR A 15 28.03 -12.18 -2.84
C THR A 15 27.82 -13.03 -4.10
N GLU A 16 26.64 -13.62 -4.25
CA GLU A 16 26.20 -14.34 -5.44
C GLU A 16 25.29 -13.46 -6.30
N PHE A 17 25.58 -13.39 -7.59
CA PHE A 17 24.85 -12.55 -8.53
C PHE A 17 24.23 -13.35 -9.67
N VAL A 18 23.10 -12.87 -10.16
CA VAL A 18 22.39 -13.41 -11.33
C VAL A 18 22.13 -12.31 -12.34
N ARG A 19 21.88 -12.69 -13.59
CA ARG A 19 21.53 -11.74 -14.66
C ARG A 19 20.19 -11.06 -14.33
N GLY A 20 20.23 -9.74 -14.24
CA GLY A 20 19.12 -8.84 -13.96
C GLY A 20 18.90 -7.80 -15.05
N MET A 21 17.92 -6.92 -14.84
CA MET A 21 17.71 -5.72 -15.64
C MET A 21 17.27 -4.58 -14.73
N MET A 22 17.78 -3.37 -14.99
CA MET A 22 17.41 -2.15 -14.28
C MET A 22 17.27 -1.03 -15.30
N ASN A 23 16.06 -0.52 -15.49
CA ASN A 23 15.73 0.51 -16.47
C ASN A 23 16.25 0.17 -17.89
N ARG A 24 15.92 -1.04 -18.35
CA ARG A 24 16.29 -1.64 -19.64
C ARG A 24 17.77 -1.93 -19.83
N VAL A 25 18.59 -1.66 -18.81
CA VAL A 25 20.02 -1.99 -18.81
C VAL A 25 20.25 -3.34 -18.15
N HIS A 26 20.98 -4.22 -18.84
CA HIS A 26 21.40 -5.49 -18.26
C HIS A 26 22.43 -5.27 -17.16
N VAL A 27 22.17 -5.83 -15.98
CA VAL A 27 23.04 -5.70 -14.81
C VAL A 27 23.16 -7.03 -14.07
N GLN A 28 24.16 -7.16 -13.20
CA GLN A 28 24.21 -8.24 -12.21
C GLN A 28 23.42 -7.81 -10.98
N VAL A 29 22.49 -8.65 -10.52
CA VAL A 29 21.68 -8.39 -9.32
C VAL A 29 21.95 -9.46 -8.29
N GLY A 30 21.97 -9.07 -7.01
CA GLY A 30 22.12 -10.00 -5.91
C GLY A 30 21.04 -11.07 -5.92
N LYS A 31 21.42 -12.34 -5.76
CA LYS A 31 20.52 -13.49 -5.83
C LYS A 31 19.48 -13.45 -4.71
N PHE A 32 19.89 -13.14 -3.48
CA PHE A 32 19.02 -13.04 -2.32
C PHE A 32 18.10 -11.82 -2.43
N ALA A 33 18.64 -10.61 -2.57
CA ALA A 33 17.86 -9.39 -2.57
C ALA A 33 16.86 -9.35 -3.74
N SER A 34 17.28 -9.77 -4.95
CA SER A 34 16.37 -9.83 -6.10
C SER A 34 15.30 -10.92 -5.95
N GLY A 35 15.64 -12.07 -5.33
CA GLY A 35 14.70 -13.14 -5.04
C GLY A 35 13.62 -12.70 -4.04
N LEU A 36 14.03 -12.08 -2.93
CA LEU A 36 13.12 -11.53 -1.93
C LEU A 36 12.19 -10.48 -2.54
N ARG A 37 12.73 -9.51 -3.28
CA ARG A 37 11.94 -8.49 -3.99
C ARG A 37 10.90 -9.12 -4.92
N LYS A 38 11.30 -10.09 -5.76
CA LYS A 38 10.39 -10.77 -6.69
C LYS A 38 9.28 -11.51 -5.94
N ARG A 39 9.59 -12.14 -4.80
CA ARG A 39 8.58 -12.79 -3.96
C ARG A 39 7.56 -11.79 -3.42
N LEU A 40 8.01 -10.66 -2.87
CA LEU A 40 7.13 -9.60 -2.36
C LEU A 40 6.25 -9.01 -3.48
N PHE A 41 6.83 -8.78 -4.67
CA PHE A 41 6.08 -8.29 -5.82
C PHE A 41 4.98 -9.27 -6.25
N ARG A 42 5.28 -10.58 -6.29
CA ARG A 42 4.28 -11.61 -6.60
C ARG A 42 3.11 -11.60 -5.63
N GLU A 43 3.40 -11.55 -4.34
CA GLU A 43 2.37 -11.49 -3.30
C GLU A 43 1.51 -10.22 -3.42
N HIS A 44 2.14 -9.05 -3.49
CA HIS A 44 1.42 -7.78 -3.53
C HIS A 44 0.63 -7.56 -4.82
N LEU A 45 1.10 -8.11 -5.95
CA LEU A 45 0.41 -8.02 -7.25
C LEU A 45 -0.56 -9.19 -7.50
N GLY A 46 -0.61 -10.19 -6.62
CA GLY A 46 -1.51 -11.34 -6.72
C GLY A 46 -1.15 -12.31 -7.83
N ASP A 47 0.13 -12.41 -8.18
CA ASP A 47 0.68 -13.37 -9.15
C ASP A 47 1.56 -14.37 -8.39
N PHE A 48 0.93 -15.18 -7.54
CA PHE A 48 1.61 -16.10 -6.61
C PHE A 48 2.49 -17.13 -7.34
N ASP A 49 2.04 -17.60 -8.50
CA ASP A 49 2.79 -18.54 -9.34
C ASP A 49 3.91 -17.82 -10.14
N GLY A 50 3.83 -16.50 -10.30
CA GLY A 50 4.83 -15.68 -10.97
C GLY A 50 4.84 -15.85 -12.49
N THR A 51 3.70 -16.24 -13.07
CA THR A 51 3.60 -16.56 -14.49
C THR A 51 3.02 -15.42 -15.31
N GLN A 52 2.39 -14.43 -14.67
CA GLN A 52 1.60 -13.41 -15.35
C GLN A 52 2.36 -12.10 -15.56
N ILE A 53 3.29 -11.77 -14.66
CA ILE A 53 3.99 -10.48 -14.66
C ILE A 53 5.49 -10.70 -14.84
N ASN A 54 6.10 -9.88 -15.69
CA ASN A 54 7.56 -9.84 -15.82
C ASN A 54 8.20 -8.97 -14.73
N TYR A 55 8.89 -9.61 -13.78
CA TYR A 55 9.56 -8.95 -12.66
C TYR A 55 11.05 -8.65 -12.88
N GLN A 56 11.53 -8.82 -14.11
CA GLN A 56 12.96 -8.75 -14.38
C GLN A 56 13.51 -7.33 -14.25
N ASP A 57 12.72 -6.31 -14.62
CA ASP A 57 13.08 -4.90 -14.52
C ASP A 57 12.11 -4.13 -13.61
N PRO A 58 12.43 -4.00 -12.31
CA PRO A 58 11.54 -3.41 -11.33
C PRO A 58 11.41 -1.88 -11.41
N ILE A 59 12.30 -1.20 -12.15
CA ILE A 59 12.34 0.26 -12.19
C ILE A 59 12.03 0.83 -13.59
N SER A 60 11.65 -0.03 -14.53
CA SER A 60 11.16 0.41 -15.83
C SER A 60 9.85 1.19 -15.68
N ASP A 61 9.69 2.23 -16.51
CA ASP A 61 8.45 3.00 -16.60
C ASP A 61 7.21 2.12 -16.80
N SER A 62 7.32 1.08 -17.63
CA SER A 62 6.23 0.15 -17.89
C SER A 62 5.87 -0.68 -16.66
N PHE A 63 6.86 -1.16 -15.91
CA PHE A 63 6.57 -1.88 -14.67
C PHE A 63 5.96 -0.95 -13.62
N TYR A 64 6.52 0.24 -13.47
CA TYR A 64 6.03 1.21 -12.48
C TYR A 64 4.62 1.71 -12.79
N LYS A 65 4.35 2.18 -14.02
CA LYS A 65 3.08 2.80 -14.40
C LYS A 65 2.00 1.76 -14.69
N ASP A 66 2.32 0.80 -15.56
CA ASP A 66 1.30 -0.08 -16.14
C ASP A 66 1.01 -1.31 -15.26
N VAL A 67 1.95 -1.70 -14.39
CA VAL A 67 1.78 -2.82 -13.46
C VAL A 67 1.55 -2.32 -12.04
N TRP A 68 2.54 -1.67 -11.42
CA TRP A 68 2.50 -1.32 -10.00
C TRP A 68 1.42 -0.29 -9.69
N LEU A 69 1.52 0.90 -10.32
CA LEU A 69 0.61 2.01 -10.05
C LEU A 69 -0.81 1.72 -10.54
N SER A 70 -0.96 1.15 -11.73
CA SER A 70 -2.26 0.77 -12.29
C SER A 70 -3.01 -0.24 -11.41
N THR A 71 -2.30 -1.26 -10.89
CA THR A 71 -2.90 -2.25 -9.97
C THR A 71 -3.34 -1.59 -8.67
N ALA A 72 -2.46 -0.77 -8.06
CA ALA A 72 -2.77 -0.05 -6.83
C ALA A 72 -3.99 0.88 -7.00
N ALA A 73 -4.02 1.66 -8.07
CA ALA A 73 -5.11 2.60 -8.36
C ALA A 73 -6.45 1.88 -8.57
N ARG A 74 -6.46 0.82 -9.39
CA ARG A 74 -7.67 0.02 -9.62
C ARG A 74 -8.19 -0.59 -8.32
N ASN A 75 -7.30 -1.20 -7.53
CA ASN A 75 -7.69 -1.82 -6.27
C ASN A 75 -8.25 -0.78 -5.29
N THR A 76 -7.61 0.39 -5.14
CA THR A 76 -8.12 1.50 -4.31
C THR A 76 -9.54 1.88 -4.72
N THR A 77 -9.79 2.14 -6.01
CA THR A 77 -11.13 2.48 -6.49
C THR A 77 -12.16 1.40 -6.19
N MET A 78 -11.79 0.12 -6.33
CA MET A 78 -12.71 -0.98 -6.04
C MET A 78 -13.01 -1.09 -4.54
N PHE A 79 -12.00 -1.02 -3.67
CA PHE A 79 -12.21 -1.07 -2.23
C PHE A 79 -13.07 0.10 -1.73
N GLU A 80 -12.80 1.32 -2.21
CA GLU A 80 -13.62 2.49 -1.87
C GLU A 80 -15.07 2.32 -2.33
N LYS A 81 -15.30 1.86 -3.57
CA LYS A 81 -16.65 1.64 -4.11
C LYS A 81 -17.42 0.54 -3.36
N ILE A 82 -16.74 -0.55 -2.98
CA ILE A 82 -17.40 -1.72 -2.41
C ILE A 82 -17.73 -1.49 -0.93
N PHE A 83 -16.79 -0.88 -0.20
CA PHE A 83 -16.81 -0.86 1.26
C PHE A 83 -16.93 0.53 1.88
N ASN A 84 -16.81 1.62 1.11
CA ASN A 84 -16.64 2.97 1.66
C ASN A 84 -15.53 3.00 2.73
N CYS A 85 -14.43 2.29 2.47
CA CYS A 85 -13.38 2.08 3.47
C CYS A 85 -12.58 3.36 3.76
N ILE A 86 -11.96 3.38 4.94
CA ILE A 86 -11.07 4.46 5.39
C ILE A 86 -9.68 3.88 5.63
N PRO A 87 -8.60 4.66 5.45
CA PRO A 87 -8.57 6.07 5.02
C PRO A 87 -8.91 6.25 3.52
N THR A 88 -9.36 7.44 3.11
CA THR A 88 -9.76 7.76 1.71
C THR A 88 -9.47 9.21 1.34
N ASP A 89 -9.12 9.48 0.09
CA ASP A 89 -8.94 10.84 -0.44
C ASP A 89 -10.28 11.58 -0.71
N SER A 90 -11.41 10.94 -0.42
CA SER A 90 -12.74 11.56 -0.50
C SER A 90 -13.14 12.30 0.78
N ALA A 91 -12.44 12.07 1.90
CA ALA A 91 -12.76 12.66 3.20
C ALA A 91 -11.63 13.58 3.68
N PHE A 92 -11.78 14.89 3.50
CA PHE A 92 -10.80 15.88 3.95
C PHE A 92 -11.07 16.37 5.39
N THR A 93 -12.28 16.15 5.92
CA THR A 93 -12.73 16.58 7.26
C THR A 93 -13.47 15.49 8.02
N PHE A 94 -13.63 15.62 9.34
CA PHE A 94 -14.42 14.69 10.16
C PHE A 94 -15.91 14.73 9.83
N THR A 95 -16.42 15.86 9.32
CA THR A 95 -17.81 15.95 8.87
C THR A 95 -18.03 15.10 7.62
N GLN A 96 -17.17 15.24 6.60
CA GLN A 96 -17.23 14.42 5.39
C GLN A 96 -17.04 12.93 5.70
N LEU A 97 -16.13 12.60 6.62
CA LEU A 97 -15.91 11.23 7.07
C LEU A 97 -17.21 10.62 7.66
N ARG A 98 -17.91 11.35 8.52
CA ARG A 98 -19.17 10.87 9.11
C ARG A 98 -20.26 10.67 8.07
N GLU A 99 -20.34 11.55 7.07
CA GLU A 99 -21.27 11.40 5.94
C GLU A 99 -20.98 10.12 5.15
N ILE A 100 -19.71 9.87 4.81
CA ILE A 100 -19.29 8.65 4.09
C ILE A 100 -19.57 7.38 4.89
N GLN A 101 -19.29 7.40 6.20
CA GLN A 101 -19.52 6.24 7.08
C GLN A 101 -21.01 5.96 7.34
N SER A 102 -21.86 6.98 7.24
CA SER A 102 -23.32 6.83 7.40
C SER A 102 -24.00 6.36 6.11
N ALA A 103 -23.33 6.50 4.96
CA ALA A 103 -23.82 6.01 3.68
C ALA A 103 -23.80 4.48 3.63
N SER A 104 -24.84 3.89 3.05
CA SER A 104 -24.92 2.43 2.87
C SER A 104 -23.82 1.92 1.95
N LYS A 105 -23.20 0.80 2.32
CA LYS A 105 -22.11 0.19 1.53
C LYS A 105 -22.66 -0.69 0.42
N LEU A 106 -21.94 -0.82 -0.68
CA LEU A 106 -22.33 -1.73 -1.76
C LEU A 106 -22.36 -3.18 -1.28
N CYS A 107 -21.40 -3.59 -0.44
CA CYS A 107 -21.36 -4.95 0.12
C CYS A 107 -22.58 -5.31 0.97
N GLU A 108 -23.29 -4.32 1.53
CA GLU A 108 -24.49 -4.51 2.35
C GLU A 108 -25.76 -4.43 1.49
N THR A 109 -25.80 -3.47 0.55
CA THR A 109 -26.98 -3.20 -0.29
C THR A 109 -27.12 -4.14 -1.49
N ASN A 110 -26.01 -4.60 -2.06
CA ASN A 110 -25.98 -5.54 -3.19
C ASN A 110 -24.74 -6.47 -3.09
N PRO A 111 -24.82 -7.52 -2.26
CA PRO A 111 -23.72 -8.46 -2.04
C PRO A 111 -23.28 -9.20 -3.31
N GLU A 112 -24.19 -9.48 -4.24
CA GLU A 112 -23.90 -10.16 -5.51
C GLU A 112 -22.97 -9.31 -6.38
N GLU A 113 -23.30 -8.04 -6.58
CA GLU A 113 -22.46 -7.12 -7.36
C GLU A 113 -21.13 -6.86 -6.66
N ALA A 114 -21.14 -6.72 -5.33
CA ALA A 114 -19.91 -6.60 -4.56
C ALA A 114 -18.97 -7.80 -4.79
N ARG A 115 -19.49 -9.03 -4.76
CA ARG A 115 -18.70 -10.25 -5.06
C ARG A 115 -18.14 -10.23 -6.48
N ARG A 116 -18.91 -9.77 -7.48
CA ARG A 116 -18.42 -9.66 -8.87
C ARG A 116 -17.28 -8.67 -9.00
N LEU A 117 -17.38 -7.50 -8.35
CA LEU A 117 -16.31 -6.50 -8.38
C LEU A 117 -15.05 -7.01 -7.63
N LEU A 118 -15.23 -7.71 -6.50
CA LEU A 118 -14.11 -8.31 -5.76
C LEU A 118 -13.31 -9.31 -6.59
N GLN A 119 -13.96 -10.07 -7.49
CA GLN A 119 -13.25 -11.00 -8.39
C GLN A 119 -12.32 -10.31 -9.38
N THR A 120 -12.47 -9.00 -9.60
CA THR A 120 -11.59 -8.23 -10.51
C THR A 120 -10.34 -7.71 -9.83
N ILE A 121 -10.32 -7.67 -8.49
CA ILE A 121 -9.18 -7.23 -7.69
C ILE A 121 -8.08 -8.29 -7.78
N ARG A 122 -6.85 -7.83 -7.96
CA ARG A 122 -5.66 -8.70 -7.95
C ARG A 122 -4.63 -8.16 -6.97
N GLY A 123 -4.12 -9.06 -6.15
CA GLY A 123 -3.15 -8.71 -5.11
C GLY A 123 -3.73 -7.80 -4.04
N TYR A 124 -2.84 -7.12 -3.34
CA TYR A 124 -3.14 -6.33 -2.14
C TYR A 124 -2.69 -4.87 -2.23
N LEU A 125 -2.01 -4.49 -3.31
CA LEU A 125 -1.59 -3.10 -3.49
C LEU A 125 -2.79 -2.17 -3.54
N VAL A 126 -2.71 -1.08 -2.80
CA VAL A 126 -3.60 0.08 -2.84
C VAL A 126 -2.75 1.34 -2.75
N LEU A 127 -3.24 2.44 -3.32
CA LEU A 127 -2.67 3.76 -3.11
C LEU A 127 -2.88 4.17 -1.66
N ILE A 128 -1.83 4.70 -1.04
CA ILE A 128 -1.97 5.39 0.24
C ILE A 128 -2.68 6.73 -0.01
N PRO A 129 -3.74 7.07 0.74
CA PRO A 129 -4.45 8.33 0.58
C PRO A 129 -3.68 9.47 1.26
N HIS A 130 -3.32 10.49 0.50
CA HIS A 130 -2.51 11.63 0.98
C HIS A 130 -3.37 12.81 1.46
N LYS A 131 -4.66 12.82 1.13
CA LYS A 131 -5.57 13.93 1.42
C LYS A 131 -6.57 13.60 2.54
N PHE A 132 -6.59 12.35 3.02
CA PHE A 132 -7.44 11.93 4.12
C PHE A 132 -7.22 12.82 5.35
N LEU A 133 -8.31 13.45 5.81
CA LEU A 133 -8.34 14.39 6.94
C LEU A 133 -7.32 15.54 6.85
N SER A 134 -6.86 15.88 5.64
CA SER A 134 -5.85 16.93 5.42
C SER A 134 -6.28 18.34 5.87
N LYS A 135 -7.57 18.57 6.13
CA LYS A 135 -8.10 19.84 6.65
C LYS A 135 -8.40 19.81 8.15
N GLU A 136 -8.00 18.74 8.85
CA GLU A 136 -8.20 18.59 10.29
C GLU A 136 -6.87 18.69 11.04
N HIS A 137 -6.93 19.16 12.28
CA HIS A 137 -5.82 19.00 13.21
C HIS A 137 -5.93 17.62 13.85
N LEU A 138 -5.02 16.72 13.48
CA LEU A 138 -4.99 15.32 13.96
C LEU A 138 -4.26 15.15 15.30
N GLY A 139 -3.71 16.24 15.85
CA GLY A 139 -3.19 16.25 17.20
C GLY A 139 -4.29 16.08 18.26
N PRO A 140 -3.93 15.73 19.49
CA PRO A 140 -4.87 15.66 20.60
C PRO A 140 -5.65 16.99 20.78
N LYS A 141 -6.98 16.91 20.87
CA LYS A 141 -7.86 18.08 21.07
C LYS A 141 -8.08 18.34 22.56
N LEU A 142 -8.11 19.60 23.01
CA LEU A 142 -8.45 19.91 24.40
C LEU A 142 -9.87 19.41 24.75
N PRO A 143 -10.10 18.85 25.96
CA PRO A 143 -9.19 18.70 27.10
C PRO A 143 -8.54 17.29 27.21
N ALA A 144 -8.18 16.65 26.09
CA ALA A 144 -7.60 15.30 26.08
C ALA A 144 -6.32 15.21 26.92
N LYS A 145 -6.19 14.17 27.74
CA LYS A 145 -5.04 13.95 28.64
C LYS A 145 -3.75 13.68 27.86
N GLU A 146 -3.90 13.21 26.63
CA GLU A 146 -2.87 12.92 25.65
C GLU A 146 -2.05 14.17 25.26
N ILE A 147 -2.58 15.39 25.52
CA ILE A 147 -1.83 16.65 25.36
C ILE A 147 -0.67 16.74 26.36
N LEU A 148 -0.79 16.08 27.52
CA LEU A 148 0.27 16.05 28.53
C LEU A 148 1.40 15.08 28.17
N ALA A 149 1.18 14.19 27.19
CA ALA A 149 2.21 13.29 26.72
C ALA A 149 3.24 14.07 25.88
N PRO A 150 4.55 13.85 26.10
CA PRO A 150 5.57 14.45 25.25
C PRO A 150 5.42 14.02 23.80
N ALA A 151 5.73 14.91 22.85
CA ALA A 151 5.61 14.63 21.42
C ALA A 151 6.42 13.39 20.97
N TRP A 152 7.53 13.10 21.64
CA TRP A 152 8.37 11.92 21.34
C TRP A 152 7.68 10.59 21.62
N PHE A 153 6.54 10.57 22.30
CA PHE A 153 5.75 9.34 22.46
C PHE A 153 5.14 8.86 21.13
N TRP A 154 4.99 9.76 20.16
CA TRP A 154 4.35 9.49 18.86
C TRP A 154 5.34 9.35 17.69
N THR A 155 6.64 9.49 17.95
CA THR A 155 7.72 9.46 16.95
C THR A 155 8.88 8.67 17.51
#